data_AF-A0A421K116-F1
#
_entry.id   AF-A0A421K116-F1
#
_cell.length_a   1.000
_cell.length_b   1.000
_cell.length_c   1.000
_cell.angle_alpha   90.00
_cell.angle_beta   90.00
_cell.angle_gamma   90.00
#
_symmetry.space_group_name_H-M   'P 1'
#
loop_
_entity.id
_entity.type
_entity.pdbx_description
1 polymer ?
#
loop_
_entity_poly.entity_id
_entity_poly.type
_entity_poly.pdbx_seq_one_letter_code
_entity_poly.pdbx_strand_id
1 'polypeptide(L)'
;MVVGFIILIGLVVYLILSIIVILIGVRYARKKGKSSWKYGLFAAIAMYLGIFWDFIPIHIAHKYYCEKEAGFTIYKTIEKWKEENPGVAETLMPNKSVASSITNDRKRYVLNQRFAWDINTTKHFLGIRKNDNRIIDTGTSQILAQYVDFSSGQSSLDPKEFRDFKFWIHTKSCEKDGRKQKRKEFYKFEGRVELLGSGKK
;
A
#
# COMPACT_ATOMS: atom_id res chain seq x y z
N MET A 1 16.53 -18.90 0.59
CA MET A 1 17.67 -19.03 1.55
C MET A 1 18.86 -18.17 1.16
N VAL A 2 19.35 -18.19 -0.09
CA VAL A 2 20.53 -17.42 -0.54
C VAL A 2 20.42 -15.91 -0.28
N VAL A 3 19.26 -15.29 -0.56
CA VAL A 3 19.05 -13.85 -0.36
C VAL A 3 19.17 -13.43 1.11
N GLY A 4 18.71 -14.26 2.05
CA GLY A 4 18.81 -13.97 3.49
C GLY A 4 20.27 -13.93 3.97
N PHE A 5 21.11 -14.83 3.47
CA PHE A 5 22.54 -14.83 3.79
C PHE A 5 23.27 -13.61 3.24
N ILE A 6 22.95 -13.18 2.01
CA ILE A 6 23.54 -11.97 1.42
C ILE A 6 23.21 -10.72 2.26
N ILE A 7 21.95 -10.58 2.69
CA ILE A 7 21.52 -9.47 3.57
C ILE A 7 22.30 -9.53 4.90
N LEU A 8 22.44 -10.71 5.49
CA LEU A 8 23.14 -10.88 6.76
C LEU A 8 24.62 -10.52 6.66
N ILE A 9 25.31 -10.97 5.61
CA ILE A 9 26.71 -10.59 5.34
C ILE A 9 26.83 -9.07 5.16
N GLY A 10 25.93 -8.46 4.37
CA GLY A 10 25.90 -7.02 4.16
C GLY A 10 25.72 -6.24 5.47
N LEU A 11 24.83 -6.70 6.36
CA LEU A 11 24.62 -6.09 7.68
C LEU A 11 25.86 -6.20 8.58
N VAL A 12 26.57 -7.33 8.56
CA VAL A 12 27.81 -7.52 9.33
C VAL A 12 28.91 -6.58 8.82
N VAL A 13 29.11 -6.51 7.50
CA VAL A 13 30.10 -5.60 6.90
C VAL A 13 29.79 -4.14 7.25
N TYR A 14 28.52 -3.75 7.15
CA TYR A 14 28.09 -2.40 7.52
C TYR A 14 28.30 -2.10 9.01
N LEU A 15 28.06 -3.07 9.89
CA LEU A 15 28.28 -2.91 11.33
C LEU A 15 29.76 -2.71 11.64
N ILE A 16 30.65 -3.46 10.99
CA ILE A 16 32.11 -3.28 11.12
C ILE A 16 32.52 -1.88 10.66
N LEU A 17 32.06 -1.44 9.48
CA LEU A 17 32.34 -0.10 8.95
C LEU A 17 31.84 1.00 9.89
N SER A 18 30.64 0.83 10.45
CA SER A 18 30.05 1.77 11.40
C SER A 18 30.90 1.91 12.67
N ILE A 19 31.37 0.79 13.22
CA ILE A 19 32.28 0.80 14.38
C ILE A 19 33.58 1.53 14.04
N ILE A 20 34.18 1.26 12.88
CA ILE A 20 35.41 1.93 12.44
C ILE A 20 35.20 3.45 12.37
N VAL A 21 34.12 3.92 11.74
CA VAL A 21 33.80 5.35 11.62
C VAL A 21 33.60 5.99 13.00
N ILE A 22 32.90 5.32 13.92
CA ILE A 22 32.71 5.80 15.30
C ILE A 22 34.06 5.90 16.04
N LEU A 23 34.91 4.88 15.93
CA LEU A 23 36.24 4.86 16.55
C LEU A 23 37.14 5.97 16.00
N ILE A 24 37.10 6.23 14.69
CA ILE A 24 37.81 7.35 14.06
C ILE A 24 37.29 8.67 14.61
N GLY A 25 35.97 8.86 14.70
CA GLY A 25 35.35 10.05 15.27
C GLY A 25 35.76 10.30 16.71
N VAL A 26 35.78 9.25 17.55
CA VAL A 26 36.24 9.31 18.94
C VAL A 26 37.74 9.66 19.02
N ARG A 27 38.59 8.99 18.25
CA ARG A 27 40.04 9.26 18.22
C ARG A 27 40.34 10.68 17.77
N TYR A 28 39.63 11.17 16.75
CA TYR A 28 39.75 12.53 16.27
C TYR A 28 39.35 13.56 17.34
N ALA A 29 38.24 13.32 18.05
CA ALA A 29 37.80 14.18 19.14
C ALA A 29 38.81 14.25 20.28
N ARG A 30 39.37 13.10 20.71
CA ARG A 30 40.44 13.05 21.73
C ARG A 30 41.66 13.86 21.32
N LYS A 31 42.13 13.71 20.08
CA LYS A 31 43.28 14.46 19.55
C LYS A 31 43.05 15.98 19.55
N LYS A 32 41.79 16.43 19.42
CA LYS A 32 41.44 17.86 19.45
C LYS A 32 40.99 18.36 20.84
N GLY A 33 41.15 17.57 21.90
CA GLY A 33 40.69 17.92 23.25
C GLY A 33 39.17 18.11 23.36
N LYS A 34 38.40 17.59 22.41
CA LYS A 34 36.94 17.70 22.38
C LYS A 34 36.27 16.49 23.03
N SER A 35 35.00 16.65 23.40
CA SER A 35 34.20 15.57 23.99
C SER A 35 34.08 14.38 23.04
N SER A 36 34.74 13.27 23.39
CA SER A 36 34.71 12.01 22.63
C SER A 36 33.29 11.49 22.42
N TRP A 37 32.44 11.64 23.43
CA TRP A 37 31.05 11.18 23.41
C TRP A 37 30.23 11.86 22.32
N LYS A 38 30.30 13.20 22.23
CA LYS A 38 29.51 13.96 21.25
C LYS A 38 29.86 13.59 19.81
N TYR A 39 31.14 13.43 19.51
CA TYR A 39 31.60 13.05 18.17
C TYR A 39 31.31 11.59 17.82
N GLY A 40 31.44 10.68 18.80
CA GLY A 40 31.02 9.29 18.64
C GLY A 40 29.52 9.16 18.36
N LEU A 41 28.69 9.90 19.12
CA LEU A 41 27.24 9.93 18.91
C LEU A 41 26.87 10.53 17.54
N PHE A 42 27.51 11.63 17.14
CA PHE A 42 27.29 12.23 15.82
C PHE A 42 27.63 11.27 14.69
N ALA A 43 28.78 10.57 14.78
CA ALA A 43 29.17 9.55 13.82
C ALA A 43 28.15 8.40 13.77
N ALA A 44 27.67 7.93 14.93
CA ALA A 44 26.66 6.88 15.01
C ALA A 44 25.33 7.32 14.36
N ILE A 45 24.86 8.54 14.63
CA ILE A 45 23.66 9.10 14.02
C ILE A 45 23.82 9.25 12.51
N ALA A 46 24.96 9.75 12.04
CA ALA A 46 25.25 9.91 10.61
C ALA A 46 25.23 8.56 9.88
N MET A 47 25.85 7.52 10.47
CA MET A 47 25.81 6.18 9.92
C MET A 47 24.37 5.64 9.88
N TYR A 48 23.63 5.74 10.99
CA TYR A 48 22.23 5.29 11.08
C TYR A 48 21.35 5.95 10.01
N LEU A 49 21.40 7.28 9.91
CA LEU A 49 20.63 8.02 8.91
C LEU A 49 21.01 7.62 7.48
N GLY A 50 22.27 7.32 7.18
CA GLY A 50 22.68 6.87 5.85
C GLY A 50 21.88 5.68 5.30
N ILE A 51 21.54 4.70 6.16
CA ILE A 51 20.76 3.52 5.76
C ILE A 51 19.26 3.69 6.04
N PHE A 52 18.92 4.23 7.21
CA PHE A 52 17.55 4.25 7.75
C PHE A 52 16.87 5.61 7.63
N TRP A 53 17.38 6.55 6.84
CA TRP A 53 16.78 7.89 6.68
C TRP A 53 15.29 7.84 6.29
N ASP A 54 14.88 6.81 5.54
CA ASP A 54 13.51 6.64 5.03
C ASP A 54 12.55 5.97 6.01
N PHE A 55 13.06 5.40 7.12
CA PHE A 55 12.26 4.70 8.11
C PHE A 55 11.20 5.62 8.75
N ILE A 56 11.62 6.77 9.28
CA ILE A 56 10.68 7.68 9.96
C ILE A 56 9.69 8.29 8.96
N PRO A 57 10.12 8.86 7.81
CA PRO A 57 9.22 9.46 6.84
C PRO A 57 8.17 8.48 6.29
N ILE A 58 8.54 7.22 6.02
CA ILE A 58 7.59 6.27 5.43
C ILE A 58 6.49 5.87 6.41
N HIS A 59 6.83 5.67 7.69
CA HIS A 59 5.83 5.33 8.72
C HIS A 59 4.90 6.50 9.02
N ILE A 60 5.43 7.74 9.01
CA ILE A 60 4.60 8.94 9.14
C ILE A 60 3.64 9.08 7.96
N ALA A 61 4.16 8.96 6.73
CA ALA A 61 3.35 9.10 5.53
C ALA A 61 2.31 7.99 5.41
N HIS A 62 2.67 6.73 5.71
CA HIS A 62 1.73 5.61 5.72
C HIS A 62 0.61 5.84 6.73
N LYS A 63 0.95 6.24 7.96
CA LYS A 63 -0.05 6.58 8.98
C LYS A 63 -0.97 7.70 8.52
N TYR A 64 -0.42 8.76 7.94
CA TYR A 64 -1.19 9.87 7.39
C TYR A 64 -2.20 9.40 6.33
N TYR A 65 -1.74 8.63 5.33
CA TYR A 65 -2.63 8.13 4.28
C TYR A 65 -3.69 7.17 4.83
N CYS A 66 -3.33 6.33 5.79
CA CYS A 66 -4.29 5.43 6.43
C CYS A 66 -5.36 6.18 7.23
N GLU A 67 -5.01 7.29 7.88
CA GLU A 67 -5.97 8.07 8.67
C GLU A 67 -6.81 9.03 7.82
N LYS A 68 -6.29 9.48 6.67
CA LYS A 68 -6.94 10.53 5.86
C LYS A 68 -7.62 10.04 4.59
N GLU A 69 -7.07 9.01 3.95
CA GLU A 69 -7.51 8.58 2.61
C GLU A 69 -7.98 7.12 2.55
N ALA A 70 -7.57 6.27 3.49
CA ALA A 70 -7.95 4.87 3.47
C ALA A 70 -9.38 4.64 4.00
N GLY A 71 -9.98 3.54 3.56
CA GLY A 71 -11.29 3.10 4.03
C GLY A 71 -12.24 2.79 2.88
N PHE A 72 -13.50 2.60 3.25
CA PHE A 72 -14.59 2.30 2.33
C PHE A 72 -15.59 3.47 2.33
N THR A 73 -15.83 4.02 1.15
CA THR A 73 -16.71 5.17 0.92
C THR A 73 -17.77 4.78 -0.10
N ILE A 74 -19.04 4.98 0.25
CA ILE A 74 -20.17 4.81 -0.66
C ILE A 74 -20.57 6.21 -1.13
N TYR A 75 -20.33 6.51 -2.41
CA TYR A 75 -20.75 7.77 -3.02
C TYR A 75 -22.22 7.73 -3.45
N LYS A 76 -22.70 6.55 -3.87
CA LYS A 76 -24.08 6.34 -4.29
C LYS A 76 -24.55 4.96 -3.84
N THR A 77 -25.65 4.93 -3.09
CA THR A 77 -26.30 3.68 -2.68
C THR A 77 -26.98 3.02 -3.87
N ILE A 78 -27.18 1.70 -3.76
CA ILE A 78 -27.85 0.92 -4.82
C ILE A 78 -29.28 1.41 -5.00
N GLU A 79 -29.96 1.73 -3.89
CA GLU A 79 -31.35 2.18 -3.86
C GLU A 79 -31.50 3.51 -4.60
N LYS A 80 -30.64 4.49 -4.31
CA LYS A 80 -30.62 5.78 -5.01
C LYS A 80 -30.30 5.61 -6.51
N TRP A 81 -29.37 4.72 -6.84
CA TRP A 81 -29.06 4.45 -8.25
C TRP A 81 -30.26 3.85 -9.01
N LYS A 82 -31.06 2.98 -8.37
CA LYS A 82 -32.28 2.41 -8.96
C LYS A 82 -33.35 3.47 -9.21
N GLU A 83 -33.54 4.40 -8.28
CA GLU A 83 -34.49 5.51 -8.44
C GLU A 83 -34.12 6.39 -9.65
N GLU A 84 -32.82 6.63 -9.86
CA GLU A 84 -32.32 7.39 -11.00
C GLU A 84 -32.36 6.60 -12.34
N ASN A 85 -32.47 5.27 -12.29
CA ASN A 85 -32.44 4.37 -13.45
C ASN A 85 -33.60 3.34 -13.39
N PRO A 86 -34.86 3.80 -13.45
CA PRO A 86 -36.02 2.92 -13.28
C PRO A 86 -36.07 1.85 -14.38
N GLY A 87 -36.30 0.59 -13.98
CA GLY A 87 -36.43 -0.56 -14.89
C GLY A 87 -35.11 -1.12 -15.42
N VAL A 88 -33.97 -0.45 -15.19
CA VAL A 88 -32.66 -0.97 -15.63
C VAL A 88 -32.19 -2.09 -14.72
N ALA A 89 -32.35 -1.92 -13.40
CA ALA A 89 -31.78 -2.84 -12.41
C ALA A 89 -32.30 -4.27 -12.55
N GLU A 90 -33.57 -4.43 -12.95
CA GLU A 90 -34.25 -5.71 -13.12
C GLU A 90 -33.77 -6.47 -14.36
N THR A 91 -33.20 -5.76 -15.34
CA THR A 91 -32.68 -6.36 -16.59
C THR A 91 -31.22 -6.83 -16.48
N LEU A 92 -30.52 -6.44 -15.41
CA LEU A 92 -29.11 -6.79 -15.24
C LEU A 92 -28.94 -8.27 -14.95
N MET A 93 -27.90 -8.85 -15.55
CA MET A 93 -27.51 -10.23 -15.30
C MET A 93 -26.03 -10.28 -14.92
N PRO A 94 -25.68 -11.04 -13.87
CA PRO A 94 -24.29 -11.26 -13.50
C PRO A 94 -23.49 -11.80 -14.68
N ASN A 95 -22.31 -11.24 -14.91
CA ASN A 95 -21.42 -11.74 -15.93
C ASN A 95 -20.66 -12.98 -15.44
N LYS A 96 -21.07 -14.16 -15.89
CA LYS A 96 -20.47 -15.45 -15.49
C LYS A 96 -19.01 -15.60 -15.96
N SER A 97 -18.62 -14.86 -16.98
CA SER A 97 -17.25 -14.77 -17.47
C SER A 97 -16.71 -13.44 -16.98
N VAL A 98 -15.92 -13.45 -15.91
CA VAL A 98 -15.28 -12.23 -15.42
C VAL A 98 -14.23 -11.79 -16.44
N ALA A 99 -14.68 -11.17 -17.53
CA ALA A 99 -13.82 -10.61 -18.55
C ALA A 99 -12.99 -9.53 -17.88
N SER A 100 -11.70 -9.81 -17.70
CA SER A 100 -10.77 -8.89 -17.10
C SER A 100 -9.91 -8.24 -18.17
N SER A 101 -9.96 -6.92 -18.28
CA SER A 101 -9.02 -6.17 -19.12
C SER A 101 -7.91 -5.64 -18.22
N ILE A 102 -6.67 -5.98 -18.56
CA ILE A 102 -5.48 -5.46 -17.89
C ILE A 102 -4.89 -4.40 -18.81
N THR A 103 -4.75 -3.18 -18.31
CA THR A 103 -4.08 -2.10 -19.03
C THR A 103 -3.16 -1.38 -18.05
N ASN A 104 -1.85 -1.54 -18.23
CA ASN A 104 -0.82 -1.03 -17.33
C ASN A 104 -1.07 -1.48 -15.86
N ASP A 105 -1.39 -0.52 -14.99
CA ASP A 105 -1.64 -0.72 -13.55
C ASP A 105 -3.14 -0.79 -13.18
N ARG A 106 -4.03 -0.75 -14.18
CA ARG A 106 -5.47 -0.86 -14.01
C ARG A 106 -5.95 -2.23 -14.43
N LYS A 107 -6.65 -2.91 -13.51
CA LYS A 107 -7.42 -4.12 -13.80
C LYS A 107 -8.89 -3.78 -13.72
N ARG A 108 -9.66 -4.15 -14.72
CA ARG A 108 -11.11 -3.96 -14.74
C ARG A 108 -11.78 -5.31 -14.82
N TYR A 109 -12.76 -5.54 -13.95
CA TYR A 109 -13.62 -6.71 -13.94
C TYR A 109 -15.05 -6.27 -14.25
N VAL A 110 -15.64 -6.80 -15.32
CA VAL A 110 -17.03 -6.51 -15.67
C VAL A 110 -17.95 -7.34 -14.78
N LEU A 111 -18.76 -6.68 -13.93
CA LEU A 111 -19.66 -7.35 -12.98
C LEU A 111 -20.97 -7.77 -13.67
N ASN A 112 -21.51 -6.88 -14.50
CA ASN A 112 -22.68 -7.10 -15.33
C ASN A 112 -22.65 -6.10 -16.51
N GLN A 113 -23.75 -5.98 -17.26
CA GLN A 113 -23.83 -5.09 -18.42
C GLN A 113 -23.61 -3.60 -18.09
N ARG A 114 -23.78 -3.21 -16.82
CA ARG A 114 -23.82 -1.81 -16.39
C ARG A 114 -22.74 -1.41 -15.39
N PHE A 115 -22.16 -2.37 -14.68
CA PHE A 115 -21.18 -2.10 -13.64
C PHE A 115 -19.85 -2.80 -13.89
N ALA A 116 -18.78 -2.11 -13.54
CA ALA A 116 -17.43 -2.64 -13.55
C ALA A 116 -16.71 -2.35 -12.23
N TRP A 117 -15.90 -3.29 -11.79
CA TRP A 117 -14.96 -3.14 -10.68
C TRP A 117 -13.57 -2.85 -11.23
N ASP A 118 -13.09 -1.64 -10.97
CA ASP A 118 -11.74 -1.21 -11.31
C ASP A 118 -10.81 -1.29 -10.11
N ILE A 119 -9.64 -1.89 -10.31
CA ILE A 119 -8.53 -1.91 -9.38
C ILE A 119 -7.40 -1.12 -10.01
N ASN A 120 -6.96 -0.06 -9.33
CA ASN A 120 -5.80 0.72 -9.72
C ASN A 120 -4.74 0.67 -8.62
N THR A 121 -3.51 0.35 -9.00
CA THR A 121 -2.38 0.34 -8.07
C THR A 121 -1.42 1.45 -8.43
N THR A 122 -1.27 2.43 -7.55
CA THR A 122 -0.37 3.58 -7.79
C THR A 122 0.74 3.65 -6.75
N LYS A 123 1.93 4.08 -7.16
CA LYS A 123 3.06 4.31 -6.26
C LYS A 123 3.10 5.80 -5.87
N HIS A 124 3.06 6.08 -4.58
CA HIS A 124 3.25 7.40 -3.97
C HIS A 124 4.70 7.61 -3.52
N PHE A 125 4.97 8.81 -3.00
CA PHE A 125 6.24 9.18 -2.37
C PHE A 125 6.71 8.11 -1.36
N LEU A 126 8.03 7.90 -1.30
CA LEU A 126 8.70 6.88 -0.47
C LEU A 126 8.31 5.42 -0.76
N GLY A 127 7.63 5.13 -1.87
CA GLY A 127 7.30 3.76 -2.25
C GLY A 127 6.06 3.19 -1.58
N ILE A 128 5.24 4.05 -1.00
CA ILE A 128 3.92 3.68 -0.51
C ILE A 128 3.05 3.35 -1.72
N ARG A 129 2.44 2.17 -1.72
CA ARG A 129 1.50 1.69 -2.74
C ARG A 129 0.09 1.99 -2.28
N LYS A 130 -0.70 2.63 -3.14
CA LYS A 130 -2.13 2.84 -2.98
C LYS A 130 -2.87 1.83 -3.85
N ASN A 131 -3.67 0.99 -3.21
CA ASN A 131 -4.59 0.07 -3.88
C ASN A 131 -5.99 0.70 -3.84
N ASP A 132 -6.49 1.10 -5.00
CA ASP A 132 -7.76 1.81 -5.15
C ASP A 132 -8.75 0.92 -5.91
N ASN A 133 -9.80 0.48 -5.21
CA ASN A 133 -10.84 -0.41 -5.73
C ASN A 133 -12.12 0.40 -5.89
N ARG A 134 -12.66 0.48 -7.11
CA ARG A 134 -13.82 1.32 -7.44
C ARG A 134 -14.88 0.51 -8.15
N ILE A 135 -16.13 0.68 -7.75
CA ILE A 135 -17.27 0.17 -8.51
C ILE A 135 -17.84 1.34 -9.29
N ILE A 136 -17.88 1.19 -10.60
CA ILE A 136 -18.21 2.25 -11.54
C ILE A 136 -19.42 1.81 -12.37
N ASP A 137 -20.39 2.70 -12.52
CA ASP A 137 -21.43 2.60 -13.54
C ASP A 137 -20.79 2.92 -14.90
N THR A 138 -20.72 1.94 -15.80
CA THR A 138 -20.09 2.08 -17.11
C THR A 138 -20.87 3.00 -18.06
N GLY A 139 -22.18 3.16 -17.85
CA GLY A 139 -23.02 4.02 -18.69
C GLY A 139 -22.95 5.49 -18.31
N THR A 140 -22.68 5.82 -17.03
CA THR A 140 -22.53 7.21 -16.58
C THR A 140 -21.11 7.59 -16.17
N SER A 141 -20.20 6.62 -16.10
CA SER A 141 -18.85 6.76 -15.53
C SER A 141 -18.81 7.24 -14.07
N GLN A 142 -19.93 7.13 -13.34
CA GLN A 142 -20.01 7.51 -11.94
C GLN A 142 -19.51 6.40 -11.02
N ILE A 143 -18.78 6.78 -9.97
CA ILE A 143 -18.31 5.85 -8.94
C ILE A 143 -19.43 5.65 -7.92
N LEU A 144 -19.85 4.41 -7.70
CA LEU A 144 -20.84 4.06 -6.67
C LEU A 144 -20.17 3.91 -5.31
N ALA A 145 -19.04 3.22 -5.30
CA ALA A 145 -18.32 2.83 -4.10
C ALA A 145 -16.83 2.76 -4.37
N GLN A 146 -16.03 3.10 -3.36
CA GLN A 146 -14.59 3.07 -3.41
C GLN A 146 -14.01 2.50 -2.12
N TYR A 147 -13.02 1.63 -2.26
CA TYR A 147 -12.19 1.14 -1.17
C TYR A 147 -10.72 1.46 -1.46
N VAL A 148 -10.09 2.20 -0.56
CA VAL A 148 -8.69 2.61 -0.65
C VAL A 148 -7.90 1.98 0.48
N ASP A 149 -6.73 1.44 0.14
CA ASP A 149 -5.78 0.87 1.09
C ASP A 149 -4.35 1.27 0.73
N PHE A 150 -3.50 1.43 1.75
CA PHE A 150 -2.09 1.78 1.57
C PHE A 150 -1.19 0.74 2.25
N SER A 151 -0.06 0.47 1.61
CA SER A 151 1.00 -0.39 2.14
C SER A 151 2.35 0.02 1.60
N SER A 152 3.45 -0.43 2.20
CA SER A 152 4.80 -0.18 1.68
C SER A 152 5.71 -1.39 1.86
N GLY A 153 6.77 -1.41 1.06
CA GLY A 153 7.69 -2.55 0.99
C GLY A 153 7.07 -3.74 0.24
N GLN A 154 7.87 -4.38 -0.61
CA GLN A 154 7.51 -5.66 -1.21
C GLN A 154 7.92 -6.79 -0.27
N SER A 155 7.28 -7.96 -0.39
CA SER A 155 7.77 -9.18 0.25
C SER A 155 9.23 -9.40 -0.18
N SER A 156 10.13 -9.54 0.78
CA SER A 156 11.57 -9.74 0.57
C SER A 156 11.92 -11.05 -0.19
N LEU A 157 10.90 -11.83 -0.54
CA LEU A 157 11.01 -13.08 -1.29
C LEU A 157 11.14 -12.85 -2.82
N ASP A 158 10.73 -11.68 -3.34
CA ASP A 158 10.89 -11.31 -4.76
C ASP A 158 11.16 -9.79 -4.91
N PRO A 159 12.37 -9.33 -4.54
CA PRO A 159 12.74 -7.92 -4.63
C PRO A 159 13.05 -7.53 -6.08
N LYS A 160 12.45 -6.43 -6.56
CA LYS A 160 12.66 -5.90 -7.91
C LYS A 160 13.53 -4.64 -7.92
N GLU A 161 13.57 -3.92 -6.80
CA GLU A 161 14.34 -2.69 -6.61
C GLU A 161 15.24 -2.82 -5.36
N PHE A 162 16.36 -2.07 -5.30
CA PHE A 162 17.23 -2.05 -4.11
C PHE A 162 16.47 -1.70 -2.81
N ARG A 163 15.43 -0.87 -2.94
CA ARG A 163 14.54 -0.51 -1.83
C ARG A 163 13.74 -1.70 -1.29
N ASP A 164 13.43 -2.71 -2.11
CA ASP A 164 12.66 -3.87 -1.68
C ASP A 164 13.43 -4.76 -0.68
N PHE A 165 14.75 -4.61 -0.58
CA PHE A 165 15.58 -5.27 0.44
C PHE A 165 15.48 -4.60 1.82
N LYS A 166 14.95 -3.37 1.90
CA LYS A 166 14.82 -2.61 3.14
C LYS A 166 13.61 -3.10 3.95
N PHE A 167 13.77 -4.18 4.69
CA PHE A 167 12.67 -4.77 5.47
C PHE A 167 12.03 -3.79 6.48
N TRP A 168 12.78 -2.78 6.95
CA TRP A 168 12.29 -1.77 7.89
C TRP A 168 11.28 -0.77 7.31
N ILE A 169 11.20 -0.66 5.97
CA ILE A 169 10.18 0.18 5.31
C ILE A 169 8.89 -0.58 5.03
N HIS A 170 8.80 -1.86 5.43
CA HIS A 170 7.61 -2.65 5.21
C HIS A 170 6.49 -2.17 6.14
N THR A 171 5.39 -1.74 5.54
CA THR A 171 4.13 -1.46 6.24
C THR A 171 3.04 -2.31 5.63
N LYS A 172 2.22 -2.88 6.49
CA LYS A 172 1.06 -3.67 6.06
C LYS A 172 -0.06 -2.75 5.57
N SER A 173 -1.14 -3.38 5.11
CA SER A 173 -2.42 -2.72 4.86
C SER A 173 -2.82 -1.80 6.03
N CYS A 174 -3.54 -0.72 5.72
CA CYS A 174 -4.08 0.19 6.72
C CYS A 174 -5.06 -0.52 7.67
N GLU A 175 -5.73 -1.57 7.19
CA GLU A 175 -6.60 -2.39 8.03
C GLU A 175 -5.75 -3.31 8.91
N LYS A 176 -5.84 -3.11 10.24
CA LYS A 176 -5.10 -3.89 11.25
C LYS A 176 -5.26 -5.40 11.03
N ASP A 177 -4.14 -6.11 11.19
CA ASP A 177 -4.03 -7.55 10.96
C ASP A 177 -5.18 -8.35 11.60
N GLY A 178 -5.97 -9.03 10.76
CA GLY A 178 -6.99 -10.01 11.17
C GLY A 178 -8.44 -9.58 10.92
N ARG A 179 -8.75 -8.28 10.83
CA ARG A 179 -10.13 -7.81 10.62
C ARG A 179 -10.20 -6.74 9.54
N LYS A 180 -10.07 -7.18 8.28
CA LYS A 180 -10.31 -6.34 7.09
C LYS A 180 -11.80 -6.01 6.91
N GLN A 181 -12.40 -5.32 7.88
CA GLN A 181 -13.83 -5.02 7.93
C GLN A 181 -14.26 -4.14 6.75
N LYS A 182 -13.52 -3.09 6.42
CA LYS A 182 -13.89 -2.16 5.35
C LYS A 182 -13.79 -2.82 3.98
N ARG A 183 -12.76 -3.63 3.77
CA ARG A 183 -12.66 -4.48 2.58
C ARG A 183 -13.79 -5.50 2.49
N LYS A 184 -14.19 -6.12 3.61
CA LYS A 184 -15.35 -7.04 3.64
C LYS A 184 -16.65 -6.32 3.31
N GLU A 185 -16.85 -5.11 3.83
CA GLU A 185 -18.01 -4.26 3.51
C GLU A 185 -18.03 -3.91 2.01
N PHE A 186 -16.87 -3.55 1.45
CA PHE A 186 -16.74 -3.31 0.01
C PHE A 186 -17.12 -4.54 -0.82
N TYR A 187 -16.59 -5.74 -0.51
CA TYR A 187 -16.94 -6.95 -1.25
C TYR A 187 -18.41 -7.36 -1.09
N LYS A 188 -19.01 -7.10 0.08
CA LYS A 188 -20.47 -7.28 0.24
C LYS A 188 -21.26 -6.34 -0.67
N PHE A 189 -20.84 -5.08 -0.77
CA PHE A 189 -21.47 -4.12 -1.66
C PHE A 189 -21.27 -4.50 -3.14
N GLU A 190 -20.07 -4.92 -3.50
CA GLU A 190 -19.72 -5.42 -4.83
C GLU A 190 -20.59 -6.61 -5.24
N GLY A 191 -20.69 -7.65 -4.41
CA GLY A 191 -21.57 -8.79 -4.68
C GLY A 191 -23.04 -8.40 -4.80
N ARG A 192 -23.53 -7.42 -4.02
CA ARG A 192 -24.90 -6.88 -4.20
C ARG A 192 -25.09 -6.20 -5.56
N VAL A 193 -24.08 -5.49 -6.06
CA VAL A 193 -24.09 -4.83 -7.37
C VAL A 193 -24.02 -5.84 -8.50
N GLU A 194 -23.16 -6.85 -8.38
CA GLU A 194 -23.03 -7.94 -9.34
C GLU A 194 -24.37 -8.68 -9.51
N LEU A 195 -25.03 -9.00 -8.40
CA LEU A 195 -26.29 -9.76 -8.35
C LEU A 195 -27.55 -8.94 -8.64
N LEU A 196 -27.44 -7.66 -8.99
CA LEU A 196 -28.59 -6.85 -9.40
C LEU A 196 -29.35 -7.53 -10.55
N GLY A 197 -30.69 -7.57 -10.44
CA GLY A 197 -31.57 -8.20 -11.43
C GLY A 197 -31.66 -9.73 -11.36
N SER A 198 -30.74 -10.40 -10.66
CA SER A 198 -30.70 -11.87 -10.61
C SER A 198 -31.75 -12.55 -9.70
N GLY A 199 -32.53 -11.77 -8.94
CA GLY A 199 -33.49 -12.27 -7.95
C GLY A 199 -32.87 -12.97 -6.72
N LYS A 200 -31.54 -13.12 -6.68
CA LYS A 200 -30.79 -13.70 -5.55
C LYS A 200 -30.43 -12.56 -4.57
N LYS A 201 -30.88 -12.68 -3.32
CA LYS A 201 -30.54 -11.78 -2.21
C LYS A 201 -29.29 -12.25 -1.48
#